data_AF-A0A3C1C415-F1
#
_entry.id   AF-A0A3C1C415-F1
#
_cell.length_a   1.000
_cell.length_b   1.000
_cell.length_c   1.000
_cell.angle_alpha   90.00
_cell.angle_beta   90.00
_cell.angle_gamma   90.00
#
_symmetry.space_group_name_H-M   'P 1'
#
loop_
_entity.id
_entity.type
_entity.pdbx_description
1 polymer ?
#
loop_
_entity_poly.entity_id
_entity_poly.type
_entity_poly.pdbx_seq_one_letter_code
_entity_poly.pdbx_strand_id
1 'polypeptide(L)'
;MNLKERWTHYLSHDAPPLVQFVKYGLAGGVATVTHILAFFLVGFLLFPCVTPDDPLVKLFGLDAPDVVDALRARYAVYSNILAFFVSNTVCYLANRWFVFRPGRHHVVIEFLLFLAVSAISMVVGTTLMGVLIKQFGIQTTYAFGANILSSLAINYVMRKFFVFKG
;
A
#
# COMPACT_ATOMS: atom_id res chain seq x y z
N MET A 1 -10.88 34.61 4.99
CA MET A 1 -11.27 33.20 4.80
C MET A 1 -11.73 32.65 6.14
N ASN A 2 -13.00 32.30 6.27
CA ASN A 2 -13.60 31.74 7.48
C ASN A 2 -13.04 30.32 7.73
N LEU A 3 -13.08 29.82 8.97
CA LEU A 3 -12.55 28.50 9.35
C LEU A 3 -13.13 27.39 8.46
N LYS A 4 -14.43 27.47 8.18
CA LYS A 4 -15.15 26.52 7.30
C LYS A 4 -14.60 26.50 5.88
N GLU A 5 -14.26 27.67 5.32
CA GLU A 5 -13.68 27.79 3.97
C GLU A 5 -12.27 27.21 3.90
N ARG A 6 -11.46 27.37 4.97
CA ARG A 6 -10.14 26.73 5.09
C ARG A 6 -10.24 25.21 5.09
N TRP A 7 -11.16 24.66 5.88
CA TRP A 7 -11.41 23.22 5.93
C TRP A 7 -11.87 22.67 4.58
N THR A 8 -12.81 23.33 3.90
CA THR A 8 -13.26 22.93 2.55
C THR A 8 -12.12 22.99 1.52
N HIS A 9 -11.27 24.02 1.58
CA HIS A 9 -10.12 24.15 0.70
C HIS A 9 -9.10 23.02 0.94
N TYR A 10 -8.80 22.68 2.20
CA TYR A 10 -7.90 21.57 2.52
C TYR A 10 -8.48 20.21 2.15
N LEU A 11 -9.81 20.03 2.19
CA LEU A 11 -10.48 18.80 1.76
C LEU A 11 -10.63 18.71 0.23
N SER A 12 -10.52 19.82 -0.48
CA SER A 12 -10.55 19.85 -1.95
C SER A 12 -9.33 19.18 -2.60
N HIS A 13 -9.43 18.92 -3.89
CA HIS A 13 -8.33 18.41 -4.72
C HIS A 13 -7.24 19.46 -4.98
N ASP A 14 -7.55 20.75 -4.79
CA ASP A 14 -6.61 21.88 -4.97
C ASP A 14 -5.81 22.17 -3.68
N ALA A 15 -5.80 21.24 -2.74
CA ALA A 15 -5.06 21.42 -1.50
C ALA A 15 -3.56 21.62 -1.78
N PRO A 16 -2.85 22.42 -0.94
CA PRO A 16 -1.41 22.61 -1.09
C PRO A 16 -0.64 21.27 -1.09
N PRO A 17 0.54 21.18 -1.72
CA PRO A 17 1.29 19.93 -1.90
C PRO A 17 1.48 19.13 -0.60
N LEU A 18 1.77 19.81 0.51
CA LEU A 18 1.93 19.15 1.83
C LEU A 18 0.63 18.48 2.30
N VAL A 19 -0.52 19.13 2.11
CA VAL A 19 -1.82 18.58 2.51
C VAL A 19 -2.19 17.40 1.62
N GLN A 20 -1.93 17.47 0.32
CA GLN A 20 -2.10 16.32 -0.58
C GLN A 20 -1.20 15.14 -0.18
N PHE A 21 0.04 15.40 0.25
CA PHE A 21 0.95 14.36 0.74
C PHE A 21 0.42 13.69 2.02
N VAL A 22 -0.15 14.46 2.95
CA VAL A 22 -0.79 13.87 4.15
C VAL A 22 -2.01 13.03 3.77
N LYS A 23 -2.89 13.53 2.90
CA LYS A 23 -4.03 12.73 2.41
C LYS A 23 -3.58 11.45 1.71
N TYR A 24 -2.52 11.56 0.93
CA TYR A 24 -1.89 10.42 0.26
C TYR A 24 -1.38 9.39 1.28
N GLY A 25 -0.68 9.85 2.33
CA GLY A 25 -0.25 9.01 3.43
C GLY A 25 -1.40 8.30 4.14
N LEU A 26 -2.50 9.01 4.40
CA LEU A 26 -3.72 8.42 4.99
C LEU A 26 -4.36 7.36 4.08
N ALA A 27 -4.49 7.66 2.78
CA ALA A 27 -4.98 6.69 1.79
C ALA A 27 -4.06 5.46 1.69
N GLY A 28 -2.74 5.66 1.83
CA GLY A 28 -1.76 4.59 1.93
C GLY A 28 -1.97 3.73 3.18
N GLY A 29 -2.17 4.36 4.34
CA GLY A 29 -2.46 3.66 5.60
C GLY A 29 -3.71 2.78 5.51
N VAL A 30 -4.80 3.31 4.94
CA VAL A 30 -6.02 2.54 4.67
C VAL A 30 -5.71 1.34 3.77
N ALA A 31 -4.95 1.56 2.69
CA ALA A 31 -4.57 0.49 1.78
C ALA A 31 -3.70 -0.59 2.46
N THR A 32 -2.80 -0.22 3.37
CA THR A 32 -2.01 -1.17 4.16
C THR A 32 -2.88 -2.02 5.07
N VAL A 33 -3.85 -1.41 5.76
CA VAL A 33 -4.82 -2.16 6.58
C VAL A 33 -5.64 -3.10 5.70
N THR A 34 -6.14 -2.62 4.55
CA THR A 34 -6.82 -3.47 3.58
C THR A 34 -5.95 -4.63 3.11
N HIS A 35 -4.66 -4.39 2.87
CA HIS A 35 -3.72 -5.44 2.45
C HIS A 35 -3.59 -6.54 3.51
N ILE A 36 -3.37 -6.16 4.77
CA ILE A 36 -3.25 -7.11 5.89
C ILE A 36 -4.51 -7.95 6.02
N LEU A 37 -5.69 -7.32 5.98
CA LEU A 37 -6.97 -8.02 6.08
C LEU A 37 -7.23 -8.91 4.86
N ALA A 38 -6.94 -8.44 3.64
CA ALA A 38 -7.11 -9.23 2.43
C ALA A 38 -6.15 -10.43 2.42
N PHE A 39 -4.89 -10.24 2.81
CA PHE A 39 -3.92 -11.33 2.95
C PHE A 39 -4.42 -12.37 3.94
N PHE A 40 -4.88 -11.93 5.12
CA PHE A 40 -5.42 -12.81 6.15
C PHE A 40 -6.64 -13.59 5.66
N LEU A 41 -7.62 -12.91 5.07
CA LEU A 41 -8.85 -13.56 4.58
C LEU A 41 -8.57 -14.57 3.47
N VAL A 42 -7.72 -14.20 2.50
CA VAL A 42 -7.35 -15.11 1.40
C VAL A 42 -6.50 -16.26 1.92
N GLY A 43 -5.54 -15.98 2.80
CA GLY A 43 -4.66 -16.96 3.43
C GLY A 43 -5.37 -17.87 4.44
N PHE A 44 -6.56 -17.49 4.91
CA PHE A 44 -7.37 -18.33 5.80
C PHE A 44 -8.43 -19.13 5.00
N LEU A 45 -9.09 -18.51 4.01
CA LEU A 45 -10.24 -19.11 3.31
C LEU A 45 -9.90 -19.83 2.00
N LEU A 46 -8.95 -19.31 1.22
CA LEU A 46 -8.66 -19.82 -0.13
C LEU A 46 -7.36 -20.61 -0.19
N PHE A 47 -6.31 -20.10 0.46
CA PHE A 47 -4.98 -20.70 0.45
C PHE A 47 -4.43 -20.78 1.89
N PRO A 48 -4.82 -21.80 2.68
CA PRO A 48 -4.45 -21.94 4.09
C PRO A 48 -2.95 -21.75 4.35
N CYS A 49 -2.55 -20.56 4.79
CA CYS A 49 -1.15 -20.23 5.09
C CYS A 49 -0.95 -19.51 6.43
N VAL A 50 -2.05 -19.17 7.10
CA VAL A 50 -2.05 -18.51 8.41
C VAL A 50 -1.89 -19.56 9.49
N THR A 51 -1.05 -19.30 10.50
CA THR A 51 -0.77 -20.25 11.60
C THR A 51 -1.61 -19.92 12.84
N PRO A 52 -1.77 -20.87 13.78
CA PRO A 52 -2.45 -20.61 15.06
C PRO A 52 -1.81 -19.47 15.88
N ASP A 53 -0.53 -19.21 15.66
CA ASP A 53 0.21 -18.14 16.34
C ASP A 53 0.03 -16.75 15.72
N ASP A 54 -0.64 -16.64 14.57
CA ASP A 54 -0.88 -15.37 13.91
C ASP A 54 -1.73 -14.44 14.81
N PRO A 55 -1.35 -13.16 14.96
CA PRO A 55 -2.06 -12.22 15.83
C PRO A 55 -3.56 -12.11 15.52
N LEU A 56 -3.95 -12.16 14.24
CA LEU A 56 -5.35 -12.06 13.85
C LEU A 56 -6.12 -13.34 14.16
N VAL A 57 -5.49 -14.52 14.04
CA VAL A 57 -6.09 -15.79 14.46
C VAL A 57 -6.38 -15.77 15.95
N LYS A 58 -5.40 -15.35 16.77
CA LYS A 58 -5.56 -15.23 18.23
C LYS A 58 -6.60 -14.19 18.61
N LEU A 59 -6.64 -13.05 17.92
CA LEU A 59 -7.61 -11.99 18.17
C LEU A 59 -9.06 -12.42 17.92
N PHE A 60 -9.28 -13.21 16.86
CA PHE A 60 -10.62 -13.68 16.47
C PHE A 60 -10.97 -15.08 17.01
N GLY A 61 -10.05 -15.75 17.70
CA GLY A 61 -10.26 -17.09 18.25
C GLY A 61 -10.55 -18.15 17.18
N LEU A 62 -9.86 -18.07 16.04
CA LEU A 62 -10.09 -18.97 14.90
C LEU A 62 -9.22 -20.23 14.99
N ASP A 63 -9.72 -21.34 14.47
CA ASP A 63 -8.93 -22.57 14.30
C ASP A 63 -8.23 -22.55 12.94
N ALA A 64 -6.93 -22.25 12.96
CA ALA A 64 -6.10 -22.25 11.76
C ALA A 64 -5.72 -23.68 11.34
N PRO A 65 -5.85 -24.05 10.04
CA PRO A 65 -5.42 -25.35 9.54
C PRO A 65 -3.91 -25.53 9.68
N ASP A 66 -3.47 -26.72 10.07
CA ASP A 66 -2.04 -27.07 10.07
C ASP A 66 -1.60 -27.46 8.64
N VAL A 67 -0.61 -26.75 8.11
CA VAL A 67 -0.15 -26.89 6.72
C VAL A 67 1.37 -26.95 6.70
N VAL A 68 1.89 -27.96 5.99
CA VAL A 68 3.35 -28.15 5.84
C VAL A 68 4.02 -26.89 5.29
N ASP A 69 5.19 -26.55 5.86
CA ASP A 69 5.87 -25.27 5.60
C ASP A 69 6.13 -24.96 4.12
N ALA A 70 6.49 -25.99 3.32
CA ALA A 70 6.75 -25.80 1.90
C ALA A 70 5.48 -25.38 1.12
N LEU A 71 4.32 -25.90 1.51
CA LEU A 71 3.04 -25.54 0.90
C LEU A 71 2.54 -24.20 1.43
N ARG A 72 2.71 -23.96 2.75
CA ARG A 72 2.41 -22.70 3.42
C ARG A 72 3.13 -21.52 2.76
N ALA A 73 4.42 -21.66 2.44
CA ALA A 73 5.19 -20.63 1.76
C ALA A 73 4.61 -20.27 0.37
N ARG A 74 4.19 -21.27 -0.41
CA ARG A 74 3.57 -21.05 -1.74
C ARG A 74 2.22 -20.36 -1.62
N TYR A 75 1.39 -20.81 -0.67
CA TYR A 75 0.09 -20.20 -0.40
C TYR A 75 0.18 -18.77 0.14
N ALA A 76 1.20 -18.48 0.95
CA ALA A 76 1.50 -17.11 1.37
C ALA A 76 1.86 -16.21 0.16
N VAL A 77 2.63 -16.71 -0.81
CA VAL A 77 2.92 -15.96 -2.04
C VAL A 77 1.65 -15.67 -2.83
N TYR A 78 0.77 -16.66 -3.03
CA TYR A 78 -0.49 -16.45 -3.75
C TYR A 78 -1.42 -15.48 -3.02
N SER A 79 -1.54 -15.61 -1.70
CA SER A 79 -2.32 -14.71 -0.86
C SER A 79 -1.80 -13.28 -0.92
N ASN A 80 -0.47 -13.10 -0.92
CA ASN A 80 0.17 -11.79 -1.04
C ASN A 80 -0.08 -11.14 -2.41
N ILE A 81 -0.02 -11.92 -3.49
CA ILE A 81 -0.34 -11.41 -4.84
C ILE A 81 -1.79 -10.94 -4.89
N LEU A 82 -2.73 -11.74 -4.39
CA LEU A 82 -4.15 -11.35 -4.41
C LEU A 82 -4.42 -10.14 -3.52
N ALA A 83 -3.85 -10.12 -2.32
CA ALA A 83 -3.92 -8.99 -1.39
C ALA A 83 -3.33 -7.71 -2.00
N PHE A 84 -2.23 -7.82 -2.76
CA PHE A 84 -1.62 -6.70 -3.48
C PHE A 84 -2.59 -6.08 -4.49
N PHE A 85 -3.32 -6.87 -5.27
CA PHE A 85 -4.31 -6.34 -6.22
C PHE A 85 -5.49 -5.68 -5.50
N VAL A 86 -6.03 -6.31 -4.46
CA VAL A 86 -7.15 -5.76 -3.67
C VAL A 86 -6.74 -4.44 -3.01
N SER A 87 -5.59 -4.41 -2.33
CA SER A 87 -5.11 -3.22 -1.63
C SER A 87 -4.78 -2.09 -2.60
N ASN A 88 -4.15 -2.38 -3.74
CA ASN A 88 -3.88 -1.36 -4.75
C ASN A 88 -5.16 -0.83 -5.40
N THR A 89 -6.19 -1.66 -5.54
CA THR A 89 -7.50 -1.20 -6.04
C THR A 89 -8.14 -0.23 -5.07
N VAL A 90 -8.17 -0.55 -3.78
CA VAL A 90 -8.68 0.37 -2.75
C VAL A 90 -7.83 1.64 -2.68
N CYS A 91 -6.51 1.51 -2.73
CA CYS A 91 -5.61 2.65 -2.76
C CYS A 91 -5.88 3.54 -3.98
N TYR A 92 -6.08 2.95 -5.16
CA TYR A 92 -6.39 3.66 -6.38
C TYR A 92 -7.70 4.44 -6.27
N LEU A 93 -8.77 3.81 -5.78
CA LEU A 93 -10.06 4.46 -5.59
C LEU A 93 -9.96 5.63 -4.58
N ALA A 94 -9.28 5.41 -3.45
CA ALA A 94 -9.04 6.46 -2.46
C ALA A 94 -8.23 7.62 -3.07
N ASN A 95 -7.18 7.32 -3.84
CA ASN A 95 -6.38 8.34 -4.51
C ASN A 95 -7.19 9.13 -5.54
N ARG A 96 -8.03 8.44 -6.32
CA ARG A 96 -8.86 9.01 -7.37
C ARG A 96 -10.00 9.89 -6.83
N TRP A 97 -10.57 9.54 -5.67
CA TRP A 97 -11.74 10.25 -5.12
C TRP A 97 -11.39 11.29 -4.05
N PHE A 98 -10.27 11.12 -3.35
CA PHE A 98 -9.93 11.93 -2.18
C PHE A 98 -8.63 12.74 -2.32
N VAL A 99 -7.66 12.26 -3.11
CA VAL A 99 -6.31 12.85 -3.15
C VAL A 99 -6.08 13.66 -4.41
N PHE A 100 -6.27 13.06 -5.59
CA PHE A 100 -5.88 13.63 -6.89
C PHE A 100 -7.07 13.81 -7.83
N ARG A 101 -6.98 14.77 -8.76
CA ARG A 101 -8.02 14.96 -9.77
C ARG A 101 -7.93 13.88 -10.85
N PRO A 102 -9.01 13.12 -11.11
CA PRO A 102 -9.02 12.15 -12.20
C PRO A 102 -9.10 12.85 -13.57
N GLY A 103 -8.80 12.09 -14.63
CA GLY A 103 -9.08 12.49 -16.01
C GLY A 103 -7.85 12.88 -16.82
N ARG A 104 -6.65 12.42 -16.43
CA ARG A 104 -5.46 12.48 -17.30
C ARG A 104 -5.53 11.42 -18.39
N HIS A 105 -5.96 10.21 -18.02
CA HIS A 105 -6.09 9.07 -18.92
C HIS A 105 -7.46 8.40 -18.76
N HIS A 106 -7.76 7.43 -19.62
CA HIS A 106 -8.90 6.53 -19.41
C HIS A 106 -8.72 5.74 -18.10
N VAL A 107 -9.83 5.44 -17.40
CA VAL A 107 -9.83 4.79 -16.07
C VAL A 107 -8.92 3.56 -16.00
N VAL A 108 -8.97 2.72 -17.04
CA VAL A 108 -8.15 1.50 -17.13
C VAL A 108 -6.66 1.83 -17.20
N ILE A 109 -6.27 2.86 -17.97
CA ILE A 109 -4.86 3.27 -18.10
C ILE A 109 -4.38 3.87 -16.78
N GLU A 110 -5.19 4.69 -16.10
CA GLU A 110 -4.84 5.22 -14.78
C GLU A 110 -4.60 4.09 -13.78
N PHE A 111 -5.45 3.05 -13.79
CA PHE A 111 -5.29 1.89 -12.91
C PHE A 111 -4.04 1.07 -13.24
N LEU A 112 -3.76 0.80 -14.53
CA LEU A 112 -2.57 0.06 -14.94
C LEU A 112 -1.28 0.83 -14.63
N LEU A 113 -1.24 2.14 -14.88
CA LEU A 113 -0.11 2.98 -14.50
C LEU A 113 0.08 3.01 -12.99
N PHE A 114 -1.02 3.06 -12.23
CA PHE A 114 -0.97 3.02 -10.77
C PHE A 114 -0.33 1.71 -10.27
N LEU A 115 -0.75 0.56 -10.81
CA LEU A 115 -0.17 -0.74 -10.48
C LEU A 115 1.31 -0.82 -10.87
N ALA A 116 1.67 -0.34 -12.05
CA ALA A 116 3.06 -0.32 -12.53
C ALA A 116 3.96 0.51 -11.61
N VAL A 117 3.51 1.71 -11.24
CA VAL A 117 4.23 2.60 -10.31
C VAL A 117 4.37 1.95 -8.92
N SER A 118 3.31 1.30 -8.41
CA SER A 118 3.37 0.57 -7.15
C SER A 118 4.40 -0.56 -7.18
N ALA A 119 4.43 -1.35 -8.26
CA ALA A 119 5.39 -2.43 -8.42
C ALA A 119 6.84 -1.92 -8.48
N ILE A 120 7.09 -0.86 -9.26
CA ILE A 120 8.42 -0.22 -9.36
C ILE A 120 8.84 0.31 -7.99
N SER A 121 7.95 1.02 -7.29
CA SER A 121 8.24 1.59 -5.97
C SER A 121 8.58 0.53 -4.94
N MET A 122 7.94 -0.64 -5.00
CA MET A 122 8.23 -1.78 -4.13
C MET A 122 9.62 -2.37 -4.42
N VAL A 123 9.96 -2.56 -5.70
CA VAL A 123 11.29 -3.06 -6.10
C VAL A 123 12.39 -2.09 -5.67
N VAL A 124 12.21 -0.79 -5.91
CA VAL A 124 13.18 0.24 -5.55
C VAL A 124 13.35 0.33 -4.04
N GLY A 125 12.25 0.41 -3.27
CA GLY A 125 12.30 0.49 -1.81
C GLY A 125 12.96 -0.75 -1.18
N THR A 126 12.64 -1.94 -1.69
CA THR A 126 13.25 -3.19 -1.21
C THR A 126 14.74 -3.27 -1.56
N THR A 127 15.13 -2.81 -2.76
CA THR A 127 16.54 -2.77 -3.16
C THR A 127 17.31 -1.79 -2.28
N LEU A 128 16.78 -0.59 -2.03
CA LEU A 128 17.38 0.40 -1.13
C LEU A 128 17.58 -0.17 0.27
N MET A 129 16.55 -0.84 0.81
CA MET A 129 16.63 -1.53 2.11
C MET A 129 17.78 -2.54 2.14
N GLY A 130 17.88 -3.39 1.11
CA GLY A 130 18.95 -4.39 1.00
C GLY A 130 20.34 -3.76 0.93
N VAL A 131 20.49 -2.65 0.21
CA VAL A 131 21.75 -1.90 0.12
C VAL A 131 22.12 -1.28 1.48
N LEU A 132 21.19 -0.64 2.18
CA LEU A 132 21.42 -0.04 3.49
C LEU A 132 21.87 -1.07 4.53
N ILE A 133 21.27 -2.27 4.51
CA ILE A 133 21.64 -3.36 5.41
C ILE A 133 23.01 -3.93 5.03
N LYS A 134 23.22 -4.27 3.75
CA LYS A 134 24.41 -5.02 3.31
C LYS A 134 25.67 -4.17 3.23
N GLN A 135 25.56 -2.91 2.82
CA GLN A 135 26.73 -2.04 2.60
C GLN A 135 27.03 -1.13 3.79
N PHE A 136 26.00 -0.69 4.53
CA PHE A 136 26.16 0.28 5.62
C PHE A 136 25.91 -0.33 7.01
N GLY A 137 25.51 -1.61 7.10
CA GLY A 137 25.24 -2.28 8.38
C GLY A 137 24.11 -1.65 9.18
N ILE A 138 23.22 -0.89 8.53
CA ILE A 138 22.12 -0.18 9.18
C ILE A 138 21.13 -1.20 9.76
N GLN A 139 20.68 -0.96 10.99
CA GLN A 139 19.70 -1.81 11.65
C GLN A 139 18.41 -1.93 10.80
N THR A 140 17.85 -3.13 10.76
CA THR A 140 16.69 -3.49 9.93
C THR A 140 15.51 -2.54 10.12
N THR A 141 15.26 -2.08 11.34
CA THR A 141 14.19 -1.11 11.64
C THR A 141 14.36 0.22 10.89
N TYR A 142 15.57 0.78 10.88
CA TYR A 142 15.84 2.04 10.17
C TYR A 142 15.86 1.84 8.65
N ALA A 143 16.41 0.72 8.17
CA ALA A 143 16.38 0.38 6.75
C ALA A 143 14.95 0.17 6.23
N PHE A 144 14.08 -0.43 7.05
CA PHE A 144 12.66 -0.59 6.75
C PHE A 144 11.92 0.76 6.74
N GLY A 145 12.23 1.66 7.68
CA GLY A 145 11.74 3.05 7.63
C GLY A 145 12.12 3.77 6.33
N ALA A 146 13.38 3.62 5.89
CA ALA A 146 13.84 4.18 4.62
C ALA A 146 13.13 3.56 3.40
N ASN A 147 12.83 2.26 3.43
CA ASN A 147 12.00 1.60 2.42
C ASN A 147 10.63 2.26 2.33
N ILE A 148 9.90 2.34 3.44
CA ILE A 148 8.56 2.95 3.48
C ILE A 148 8.59 4.37 2.95
N LEU A 149 9.51 5.21 3.44
CA LEU A 149 9.58 6.61 3.05
C LEU A 149 9.93 6.78 1.56
N SER A 150 10.90 6.03 1.06
CA SER A 150 11.30 6.10 -0.35
C SER A 150 10.19 5.60 -1.28
N SER A 151 9.57 4.46 -0.98
CA SER A 151 8.43 3.95 -1.75
C SER A 151 7.23 4.89 -1.70
N LEU A 152 6.95 5.52 -0.55
CA LEU A 152 5.85 6.48 -0.42
C LEU A 152 6.12 7.74 -1.26
N ALA A 153 7.34 8.28 -1.21
CA ALA A 153 7.74 9.45 -1.98
C ALA A 153 7.70 9.19 -3.49
N ILE A 154 8.27 8.07 -3.96
CA ILE A 154 8.24 7.69 -5.38
C ILE A 154 6.80 7.57 -5.86
N ASN A 155 5.97 6.83 -5.12
CA ASN A 155 4.57 6.69 -5.48
C ASN A 155 3.84 8.03 -5.52
N TYR A 156 4.06 8.92 -4.55
CA TYR A 156 3.44 10.25 -4.53
C TYR A 156 3.83 11.05 -5.79
N VAL A 157 5.12 11.16 -6.09
CA VAL A 157 5.62 11.93 -7.24
C VAL A 157 5.10 11.33 -8.55
N MET A 158 5.20 10.02 -8.73
CA MET A 158 4.76 9.35 -9.95
C MET A 158 3.24 9.44 -10.13
N ARG A 159 2.45 9.30 -9.07
CA ARG A 159 0.99 9.42 -9.15
C ARG A 159 0.55 10.84 -9.45
N LYS A 160 1.21 11.82 -8.85
CA LYS A 160 0.98 13.25 -9.06
C LYS A 160 1.23 13.67 -10.52
N PHE A 161 2.41 13.37 -11.05
CA PHE A 161 2.83 13.89 -12.35
C PHE A 161 2.49 12.98 -13.54
N PHE A 162 2.51 11.64 -13.36
CA PHE A 162 2.33 10.69 -14.45
C PHE A 162 0.93 10.06 -14.48
N VAL A 163 0.32 9.77 -13.33
CA VAL A 163 -0.97 9.03 -13.29
C VAL A 163 -2.16 9.97 -13.37
N PHE A 164 -2.20 11.01 -12.53
CA PHE A 164 -3.36 11.91 -12.36
C PHE A 164 -3.09 13.34 -12.88
N LYS A 165 -4.12 14.20 -12.84
CA LYS A 165 -3.98 15.63 -13.14
C LYS A 165 -3.68 16.40 -11.86
N GLY A 166 -2.40 16.70 -11.61
CA GLY A 166 -1.97 17.69 -10.62
C GLY A 166 -0.92 17.16 -9.69
#